data_AF-A0A3S7GXD9-F1
#
_entry.id   AF-A0A3S7GXD9-F1
#
_cell.length_a   1.000
_cell.length_b   1.000
_cell.length_c   1.000
_cell.angle_alpha   90.00
_cell.angle_beta   90.00
_cell.angle_gamma   90.00
#
_symmetry.space_group_name_H-M   'P 1'
#
loop_
_entity.id
_entity.type
_entity.pdbx_description
1 polymer ?
#
loop_
_entity_poly.entity_id
_entity_poly.type
_entity_poly.pdbx_seq_one_letter_code
_entity_poly.pdbx_strand_id
1 'polypeptide(L)'
;MLATNIPKYTQNELVALINERKINLTNEGYDDLATAIEGNFIFDKKLFLQCAEILDIDKKEIFDVESISDVSFRGTGSEKDIKNIIKLFEIMVQQSKLRGNINV
;
A
#
# COMPACT_ATOMS: atom_id res chain seq x y z
N MET A 1 13.22 10.02 -17.92
CA MET A 1 13.02 8.80 -17.13
C MET A 1 11.66 8.91 -16.49
N LEU A 2 10.72 8.02 -16.79
CA LEU A 2 9.49 7.90 -16.01
C LEU A 2 9.94 7.40 -14.64
N ALA A 3 10.07 8.31 -13.67
CA ALA A 3 10.17 7.91 -12.28
C ALA A 3 8.92 7.08 -12.02
N THR A 4 9.08 5.77 -11.85
CA THR A 4 8.01 4.91 -11.39
C THR A 4 7.69 5.44 -9.99
N ASN A 5 6.73 6.36 -9.90
CA ASN A 5 6.34 6.95 -8.64
C ASN A 5 5.88 5.79 -7.77
N ILE A 6 6.61 5.52 -6.70
CA ILE A 6 6.19 4.56 -5.68
C ILE A 6 5.11 5.28 -4.86
N PRO A 7 4.06 4.60 -4.37
CA PRO A 7 3.08 5.23 -3.51
C PRO A 7 3.80 5.97 -2.37
N LYS A 8 3.47 7.25 -2.16
CA LYS A 8 4.16 8.09 -1.17
C LYS A 8 3.98 7.55 0.26
N TYR A 9 2.85 6.90 0.51
CA TYR A 9 2.50 6.30 1.79
C TYR A 9 2.09 4.84 1.64
N THR A 10 2.82 3.97 2.35
CA THR A 10 2.51 2.57 2.62
C THR A 10 1.53 2.44 3.79
N GLN A 11 0.91 1.26 3.96
CA GLN A 11 0.07 0.98 5.13
C GLN A 11 0.82 1.23 6.44
N ASN A 12 2.06 0.74 6.55
CA ASN A 12 2.87 0.87 7.76
C ASN A 12 3.14 2.33 8.11
N GLU A 13 3.42 3.18 7.11
CA GLU A 13 3.63 4.62 7.34
C GLU A 13 2.35 5.31 7.80
N LEU A 14 1.20 4.98 7.19
CA LEU A 14 -0.09 5.54 7.62
C LEU A 14 -0.43 5.12 9.05
N VAL A 15 -0.21 3.86 9.41
CA VAL A 15 -0.44 3.35 10.76
C VAL A 15 0.50 4.03 11.76
N ALA A 16 1.78 4.20 11.41
CA ALA A 16 2.73 4.93 12.26
C ALA A 16 2.27 6.37 12.51
N LEU A 17 1.84 7.08 11.47
CA LEU A 17 1.34 8.47 11.60
C LEU A 17 0.09 8.57 12.47
N ILE A 18 -0.85 7.63 12.34
CA ILE A 18 -2.06 7.57 13.19
C ILE A 18 -1.66 7.37 14.66
N ASN A 19 -0.75 6.43 14.92
CA ASN A 19 -0.27 6.13 16.26
C ASN A 19 0.50 7.32 16.89
N GLU A 20 1.33 8.01 16.10
CA GLU A 20 2.08 9.20 16.54
C GLU A 20 1.15 10.34 16.94
N ARG A 21 0.09 10.57 16.16
CA ARG A 21 -0.93 11.61 16.44
C ARG A 21 -1.88 11.22 17.58
N LYS A 22 -1.78 9.98 18.11
CA LYS A 22 -2.63 9.45 19.20
C LYS A 22 -4.12 9.60 18.91
N ILE A 23 -4.51 9.38 17.66
CA ILE A 23 -5.89 9.51 17.22
C ILE A 23 -6.70 8.35 17.78
N ASN A 24 -7.84 8.65 18.39
CA ASN A 24 -8.73 7.62 18.91
C ASN A 24 -9.74 7.21 17.83
N LEU A 25 -9.36 6.21 17.04
CA LEU A 25 -10.12 5.71 15.90
C LEU A 25 -11.54 5.25 16.26
N THR A 26 -11.71 4.62 17.43
CA THR A 26 -12.99 4.10 17.92
C THR A 26 -13.96 5.24 18.25
N ASN A 27 -13.47 6.29 18.90
CA ASN A 27 -14.29 7.47 19.23
C ASN A 27 -14.69 8.29 18.00
N GLU A 28 -13.89 8.22 16.94
CA GLU A 28 -14.14 8.95 15.69
C GLU A 28 -14.98 8.12 14.69
N GLY A 29 -15.45 6.93 15.07
CA GLY A 29 -16.32 6.08 14.24
C GLY A 29 -15.57 5.26 13.18
N TYR A 30 -14.26 5.07 13.34
CA TYR A 30 -13.40 4.28 12.46
C TYR A 30 -13.11 2.88 13.04
N ASP A 31 -14.14 2.21 13.55
CA ASP A 31 -14.01 0.88 14.20
C ASP A 31 -13.41 -0.18 13.28
N ASP A 32 -13.77 -0.16 11.99
CA ASP A 32 -13.22 -1.05 10.97
C ASP A 32 -11.70 -0.87 10.83
N LEU A 33 -11.23 0.39 10.85
CA LEU A 33 -9.81 0.73 10.73
C LEU A 33 -9.05 0.36 12.01
N ALA A 34 -9.64 0.61 13.18
CA ALA A 34 -9.07 0.21 14.46
C ALA A 34 -8.86 -1.32 14.51
N THR A 35 -9.88 -2.08 14.13
CA THR A 35 -9.83 -3.55 14.06
C THR A 35 -8.76 -4.02 13.06
N ALA A 36 -8.64 -3.37 11.90
CA ALA A 36 -7.64 -3.69 10.90
C ALA A 36 -6.21 -3.43 11.38
N ILE A 37 -5.99 -2.36 12.14
CA ILE A 37 -4.68 -2.04 12.73
C ILE A 37 -4.31 -3.05 13.82
N GLU A 38 -5.22 -3.33 14.75
CA GLU A 38 -4.99 -4.27 15.85
C GLU A 38 -4.78 -5.71 15.35
N GLY A 39 -5.57 -6.12 14.35
CA GLY A 39 -5.46 -7.42 13.70
C GLY A 39 -4.31 -7.55 12.72
N ASN A 40 -3.57 -6.46 12.46
CA ASN A 40 -2.52 -6.37 11.44
C ASN A 40 -3.02 -6.85 10.05
N PHE A 41 -4.26 -6.50 9.70
CA PHE A 41 -4.89 -6.88 8.45
C PHE A 41 -4.43 -5.97 7.31
N ILE A 42 -4.45 -6.50 6.09
CA ILE A 42 -4.13 -5.72 4.89
C ILE A 42 -5.28 -4.74 4.63
N PHE A 43 -4.95 -3.47 4.42
CA PHE A 43 -5.93 -2.44 4.14
C PHE A 43 -6.48 -2.54 2.72
N ASP A 44 -7.80 -2.45 2.60
CA ASP A 44 -8.47 -2.22 1.34
C ASP A 44 -8.51 -0.73 1.00
N LYS A 45 -9.03 -0.39 -0.18
CA LYS A 45 -9.15 1.02 -0.62
C LYS A 45 -9.96 1.87 0.36
N LYS A 46 -10.99 1.32 1.00
CA LYS A 46 -11.84 2.04 1.97
C LYS A 46 -10.99 2.44 3.18
N LEU A 47 -10.21 1.52 3.74
CA LEU A 47 -9.34 1.77 4.89
C LEU A 47 -8.24 2.79 4.56
N PHE A 48 -7.63 2.72 3.37
CA PHE A 48 -6.67 3.74 2.93
C PHE A 48 -7.29 5.14 2.80
N LEU A 49 -8.53 5.24 2.32
CA LEU A 49 -9.24 6.52 2.24
C LEU A 49 -9.57 7.08 3.63
N GLN A 50 -9.91 6.22 4.59
CA GLN A 50 -10.11 6.63 5.98
C GLN A 50 -8.81 7.17 6.59
N CYS A 51 -7.67 6.51 6.35
CA CYS A 51 -6.37 7.05 6.77
C CYS A 51 -6.09 8.42 6.16
N ALA A 52 -6.42 8.61 4.87
CA ALA A 52 -6.23 9.89 4.19
C ALA A 52 -7.04 11.01 4.86
N GLU A 53 -8.30 10.72 5.18
CA GLU A 53 -9.22 11.67 5.82
C GLU A 53 -8.77 12.04 7.24
N ILE A 54 -8.42 11.04 8.05
CA ILE A 54 -7.97 11.22 9.44
C ILE A 54 -6.65 12.01 9.51
N LEU A 55 -5.73 11.74 8.58
CA LEU A 55 -4.41 12.36 8.59
C LEU A 55 -4.36 13.69 7.84
N ASP A 56 -5.47 14.12 7.22
CA ASP A 56 -5.54 15.26 6.30
C ASP A 56 -4.50 15.17 5.16
N ILE A 57 -4.39 13.97 4.57
CA ILE A 57 -3.49 13.68 3.45
C ILE A 57 -4.30 13.69 2.15
N ASP A 58 -3.79 14.38 1.13
CA ASP A 58 -4.43 14.35 -0.19
C ASP A 58 -4.47 12.92 -0.73
N LYS A 59 -5.66 12.47 -1.12
CA LYS A 59 -5.92 11.16 -1.73
C LYS A 59 -5.01 10.92 -2.94
N LYS A 60 -4.63 11.96 -3.68
CA LYS A 60 -3.65 11.82 -4.76
C LYS A 60 -2.31 11.30 -4.25
N GLU A 61 -1.79 11.79 -3.14
CA GLU A 61 -0.52 11.31 -2.60
C GLU A 61 -0.54 9.82 -2.25
N ILE A 62 -1.72 9.31 -1.93
CA ILE A 62 -1.95 7.90 -1.66
C ILE A 62 -2.14 7.15 -3.00
N PHE A 63 -3.00 7.60 -3.91
CA PHE A 63 -3.51 6.83 -5.07
C PHE A 63 -2.96 7.23 -6.45
N ASP A 64 -2.11 8.26 -6.58
CA ASP A 64 -1.65 8.79 -7.89
C ASP A 64 -0.99 7.72 -8.74
N VAL A 65 -0.16 6.88 -8.13
CA VAL A 65 0.53 5.77 -8.79
C VAL A 65 -0.45 4.74 -9.34
N GLU A 66 -1.46 4.37 -8.55
CA GLU A 66 -2.48 3.41 -8.97
C GLU A 66 -3.35 3.99 -10.10
N SER A 67 -3.62 5.30 -10.04
CA SER A 67 -4.39 6.02 -11.05
C SER A 67 -3.65 6.15 -12.39
N ILE A 68 -2.33 6.31 -12.36
CA ILE A 68 -1.49 6.44 -13.55
C ILE A 68 -1.19 5.08 -14.18
N SER A 69 -1.00 4.04 -13.35
CA SER A 69 -0.56 2.72 -13.82
C SER A 69 -1.70 1.75 -14.15
N ASP A 70 -2.94 2.06 -13.75
CA ASP A 70 -4.09 1.15 -13.79
C ASP A 70 -3.83 -0.18 -13.05
N VAL A 71 -2.86 -0.17 -12.12
CA VAL A 71 -2.49 -1.30 -11.26
C VAL A 71 -2.75 -0.92 -9.82
N SER A 72 -3.62 -1.67 -9.15
CA SER A 72 -3.87 -1.54 -7.71
C SER A 72 -2.82 -2.34 -6.94
N PHE A 73 -2.10 -1.68 -6.01
CA PHE A 73 -1.15 -2.33 -5.11
C PHE A 73 -1.79 -2.65 -3.75
N ARG A 74 -3.05 -2.23 -3.56
CA ARG A 74 -3.77 -2.26 -2.28
C ARG A 74 -4.97 -3.18 -2.35
N GLY A 75 -4.72 -4.46 -2.07
CA GLY A 75 -5.67 -5.38 -1.45
C GLY A 75 -7.02 -5.61 -2.13
N THR A 76 -7.20 -5.20 -3.38
CA THR A 76 -8.39 -5.50 -4.21
C THR A 76 -8.03 -6.36 -5.41
N GLY A 77 -6.76 -6.76 -5.50
CA GLY A 77 -6.24 -7.50 -6.63
C GLY A 77 -7.05 -8.76 -6.84
N SER A 78 -7.72 -8.82 -8.00
CA SER A 78 -8.17 -10.09 -8.52
C SER A 78 -6.97 -11.04 -8.49
N GLU A 79 -7.18 -12.36 -8.39
CA GLU A 79 -6.08 -13.34 -8.38
C GLU A 79 -5.05 -13.10 -9.51
N LYS A 80 -5.50 -12.47 -10.61
CA LYS A 80 -4.71 -11.98 -11.73
C LYS A 80 -3.67 -10.92 -11.35
N ASP A 81 -4.00 -9.97 -10.48
CA ASP A 81 -3.11 -8.87 -10.08
C ASP A 81 -2.00 -9.37 -9.15
N ILE A 82 -2.33 -10.27 -8.22
CA ILE A 82 -1.35 -10.98 -7.40
C ILE A 82 -0.42 -11.82 -8.29
N LYS A 83 -0.96 -12.54 -9.28
CA LYS A 83 -0.15 -13.29 -10.26
C LYS A 83 0.76 -12.37 -11.07
N ASN A 84 0.30 -11.18 -11.46
CA ASN A 84 1.12 -10.21 -12.18
C ASN A 84 2.26 -9.67 -11.32
N ILE A 85 2.00 -9.36 -10.05
CA ILE A 85 3.03 -8.90 -9.09
C ILE A 85 4.07 -10.01 -8.87
N ILE A 86 3.65 -11.24 -8.61
CA ILE A 86 4.56 -12.39 -8.44
C ILE A 86 5.43 -12.56 -9.69
N LYS A 87 4.84 -12.50 -10.88
CA LYS A 87 5.56 -12.63 -12.16
C LYS A 87 6.58 -11.52 -12.36
N LEU A 88 6.26 -10.30 -11.94
CA LEU A 88 7.18 -9.15 -11.99
C LEU A 88 8.37 -9.37 -11.04
N PHE A 89 8.13 -9.86 -9.82
CA PHE A 89 9.17 -10.25 -8.89
C PHE A 89 10.06 -11.40 -9.42
N GLU A 90 9.46 -12.44 -10.02
CA GLU A 90 10.21 -13.53 -10.64
C GLU A 90 11.13 -13.03 -11.75
N ILE A 91 10.63 -12.16 -12.65
CA ILE A 91 11.44 -11.56 -13.72
C ILE A 91 12.60 -10.74 -13.13
N MET A 92 12.34 -9.93 -12.10
CA MET A 92 13.38 -9.12 -11.44
C MET A 92 14.46 -9.99 -10.78
N VAL A 93 14.07 -11.09 -10.13
CA VAL A 93 15.00 -12.06 -9.54
C VAL A 93 15.83 -12.74 -10.63
N GLN A 94 15.20 -13.18 -11.73
CA GLN A 94 15.91 -13.81 -12.85
C GLN A 94 16.90 -12.83 -13.52
N GLN A 95 16.52 -11.56 -13.71
CA GLN A 95 17.44 -10.55 -14.21
C GLN A 95 18.60 -10.31 -13.25
N SER A 96 18.36 -10.32 -11.94
CA SER A 96 19.43 -10.17 -10.95
C SER A 96 20.39 -11.36 -10.94
N LYS A 97 19.89 -12.59 -11.13
CA LYS A 97 20.72 -13.79 -11.34
C LYS A 97 21.56 -13.70 -12.60
N LEU A 98 20.95 -13.32 -13.73
CA LEU A 98 21.65 -13.15 -15.02
C LEU A 98 22.73 -12.05 -14.96
N ARG A 99 22.52 -11.03 -14.13
CA ARG A 99 23.52 -9.98 -13.87
C ARG A 99 24.59 -10.39 -12.86
N GLY A 100 24.53 -11.60 -12.30
CA GLY A 100 25.48 -12.10 -11.30
C GLY A 100 25.34 -11.44 -9.92
N ASN A 101 24.26 -10.68 -9.68
CA ASN A 101 24.05 -9.96 -8.43
C ASN A 101 23.44 -10.84 -7.33
N ILE A 102 22.92 -12.01 -7.69
CA ILE A 102 22.41 -13.01 -6.77
C ILE A 102 22.99 -14.35 -7.22
N ASN A 103 23.87 -14.93 -6.39
CA ASN A 103 24.29 -16.32 -6.54
C ASN A 103 23.27 -17.19 -5.78
N VAL A 104 22.78 -18.23 -6.47
CA VAL A 104 22.05 -19.34 -5.84
C VAL A 104 23.01 -20.51 -5.70
#